data_AF-A0A3P7P227-F1
#
_entry.id   AF-A0A3P7P227-F1
#
_cell.length_a   1.000
_cell.length_b   1.000
_cell.length_c   1.000
_cell.angle_alpha   90.00
_cell.angle_beta   90.00
_cell.angle_gamma   90.00
#
_symmetry.space_group_name_H-M   'P 1'
#
loop_
_entity.id
_entity.type
_entity.pdbx_description
1 polymer ?
#
loop_
_entity_poly.entity_id
_entity_poly.type
_entity_poly.pdbx_seq_one_letter_code
_entity_poly.pdbx_strand_id
1 'polypeptide(L)'
;MLTCRPSSLRTIQAAQVTISSIRRRHIPPPGTLEQRLFREVTQPVYKAPRLSRAEKIILQLEERERQKLENPYRNFLLRKAKTEFYDFAENKAMLIYQPFYCHSWEWQPLWNKLYHAGFCFRGFPVSVLREAARGTKWQTFADHVLREPVVNKYLLGSSDPAACAKALAITARTRFLTLLGGFA
;
A
#
# COMPACT_ATOMS: atom_id res chain seq x y z
N MET A 1 9.75 -69.20 42.67
CA MET A 1 9.03 -67.97 42.28
C MET A 1 9.37 -67.66 40.83
N LEU A 2 8.33 -67.71 39.99
CA LEU A 2 8.14 -67.15 38.65
C LEU A 2 9.24 -67.35 37.58
N THR A 3 9.00 -68.40 36.81
CA THR A 3 9.41 -68.63 35.41
C THR A 3 8.80 -67.59 34.47
N CYS A 4 9.59 -66.99 33.58
CA CYS A 4 9.07 -66.26 32.41
C CYS A 4 9.20 -67.13 31.15
N ARG A 5 8.05 -67.45 30.54
CA ARG A 5 7.91 -68.12 29.23
C ARG A 5 8.21 -67.14 28.08
N PRO A 6 8.60 -67.65 26.89
CA PRO A 6 8.95 -66.82 25.73
C PRO A 6 7.76 -66.54 24.79
N SER A 7 7.94 -65.45 24.03
CA SER A 7 7.51 -65.18 22.65
C SER A 7 6.06 -65.43 22.20
N SER A 8 5.41 -64.38 21.71
CA SER A 8 4.53 -64.48 20.54
C SER A 8 4.74 -63.31 19.59
N LEU A 9 5.02 -63.69 18.34
CA LEU A 9 5.28 -62.84 17.19
C LEU A 9 3.99 -62.14 16.73
N ARG A 10 4.07 -60.87 16.37
CA ARG A 10 3.19 -60.29 15.34
C ARG A 10 4.00 -59.46 14.35
N THR A 11 4.13 -60.09 13.19
CA THR A 11 4.41 -59.61 11.85
C THR A 11 4.00 -58.15 11.63
N ILE A 12 4.97 -57.31 11.26
CA ILE A 12 4.71 -56.05 10.57
C ILE A 12 5.13 -56.22 9.12
N GLN A 13 4.17 -55.91 8.25
CA GLN A 13 4.19 -56.04 6.81
C GLN A 13 5.35 -55.25 6.20
N ALA A 14 5.97 -55.87 5.19
CA ALA A 14 7.00 -55.26 4.37
C ALA A 14 6.43 -54.08 3.58
N ALA A 15 6.75 -52.87 4.00
CA ALA A 15 6.64 -51.69 3.14
C ALA A 15 7.77 -51.79 2.10
N GLN A 16 7.38 -51.99 0.85
CA GLN A 16 8.27 -51.92 -0.32
C GLN A 16 8.88 -50.51 -0.38
N VAL A 17 10.11 -50.36 0.10
CA VAL A 17 10.91 -49.16 -0.10
C VAL A 17 11.32 -49.15 -1.56
N THR A 18 10.74 -48.23 -2.32
CA THR A 18 11.23 -47.83 -3.65
C THR A 18 12.72 -47.52 -3.55
N ILE A 19 13.56 -48.35 -4.18
CA ILE A 19 15.00 -48.14 -4.28
C ILE A 19 15.20 -46.96 -5.24
N SER A 20 15.06 -45.74 -4.73
CA SER A 20 15.58 -44.55 -5.40
C SER A 20 17.09 -44.74 -5.49
N SER A 21 17.62 -44.91 -6.70
CA SER A 21 19.06 -45.02 -6.94
C SER A 21 19.77 -43.84 -6.28
N ILE A 22 20.41 -44.09 -5.14
CA ILE A 22 21.16 -43.09 -4.40
C ILE A 22 22.34 -42.71 -5.30
N ARG A 23 22.24 -41.58 -6.01
CA ARG A 23 23.39 -40.95 -6.66
C ARG A 23 24.36 -40.57 -5.54
N ARG A 24 25.35 -41.42 -5.29
CA ARG A 24 26.46 -41.12 -4.37
C ARG A 24 27.22 -39.95 -4.98
N ARG A 25 26.89 -38.72 -4.57
CA ARG A 25 27.71 -37.56 -4.86
C ARG A 25 29.04 -37.80 -4.13
N HIS A 26 30.13 -37.83 -4.89
CA HIS A 26 31.46 -37.86 -4.29
C HIS A 26 31.63 -36.60 -3.46
N ILE A 27 31.62 -36.74 -2.14
CA ILE A 27 31.99 -35.68 -1.22
C ILE A 27 33.51 -35.81 -1.05
N PRO A 28 34.32 -34.86 -1.54
CA PRO A 28 35.75 -34.92 -1.32
C PRO A 28 36.03 -34.94 0.19
N PRO A 29 36.97 -35.78 0.65
CA PRO A 29 37.30 -35.86 2.06
C PRO A 29 37.77 -34.48 2.57
N PRO A 30 37.48 -34.12 3.82
CA PRO A 30 37.77 -32.78 4.38
C PRO A 30 39.27 -32.46 4.48
N GLY A 31 40.16 -33.38 4.13
CA GLY A 31 41.61 -33.22 4.23
C GLY A 31 42.13 -33.27 5.67
N THR A 32 43.44 -33.10 5.83
CA THR A 32 44.08 -32.99 7.15
C THR A 32 43.73 -31.65 7.83
N LEU A 33 43.97 -31.53 9.14
CA LEU A 33 43.77 -30.27 9.86
C LEU A 33 44.62 -29.13 9.27
N GLU A 34 45.88 -29.43 8.92
CA GLU A 34 46.78 -28.48 8.26
C GLU A 34 46.27 -28.02 6.89
N GLN A 35 45.75 -28.94 6.07
CA GLN A 35 45.16 -28.59 4.77
C GLN A 35 43.93 -27.68 4.91
N ARG A 36 43.12 -27.89 5.96
CA ARG A 36 41.96 -27.04 6.25
C ARG A 36 42.39 -25.64 6.69
N LEU A 37 43.35 -25.54 7.60
CA LEU A 37 43.91 -24.27 8.03
C LEU A 37 44.56 -23.51 6.87
N PHE A 38 45.34 -24.21 6.03
CA PHE A 38 45.96 -23.62 4.85
C PHE A 38 44.89 -23.11 3.87
N ARG A 39 43.82 -23.87 3.65
CA ARG A 39 42.71 -23.46 2.79
C ARG A 39 41.95 -22.25 3.31
N GLU A 40 41.80 -22.10 4.63
CA GLU A 40 41.18 -20.92 5.22
C GLU A 40 42.06 -19.68 5.10
N VAL A 41 43.36 -19.81 5.38
CA VAL A 41 44.32 -18.71 5.30
C VAL A 41 44.57 -18.27 3.85
N THR A 42 44.44 -19.18 2.88
CA THR A 42 44.62 -18.89 1.45
C THR A 42 43.36 -18.39 0.75
N GLN A 43 42.25 -18.17 1.46
CA GLN A 43 41.06 -17.59 0.84
C GLN A 43 41.39 -16.18 0.32
N PRO A 44 41.00 -15.86 -0.94
CA PRO A 44 41.25 -14.53 -1.49
C PRO A 44 40.48 -13.48 -0.68
N VAL A 45 41.20 -12.51 -0.13
CA VAL A 45 40.60 -11.37 0.57
C VAL A 45 40.17 -10.32 -0.46
N TYR A 46 38.89 -10.34 -0.83
CA TYR A 46 38.31 -9.30 -1.67
C TYR A 46 38.14 -8.00 -0.86
N LYS A 47 38.68 -6.88 -1.35
CA LYS A 47 38.43 -5.58 -0.75
C LYS A 47 36.97 -5.18 -0.98
N ALA A 48 36.26 -4.81 0.08
CA ALA A 48 34.92 -4.26 -0.07
C ALA A 48 34.98 -3.01 -0.98
N PRO A 49 34.11 -2.91 -2.00
CA PRO A 49 34.12 -1.77 -2.90
C PRO A 49 33.85 -0.49 -2.10
N ARG A 50 34.72 0.51 -2.26
CA ARG A 50 34.51 1.83 -1.65
C ARG A 50 33.51 2.59 -2.50
N LEU A 51 32.25 2.60 -2.07
CA LEU A 51 31.21 3.37 -2.75
C LEU A 51 31.57 4.86 -2.78
N SER A 52 31.47 5.46 -3.96
CA SER A 52 31.55 6.91 -4.13
C SER A 52 30.46 7.61 -3.33
N ARG A 53 30.65 8.89 -3.00
CA ARG A 53 29.63 9.71 -2.33
C ARG A 53 28.32 9.71 -3.12
N ALA A 54 28.40 9.76 -4.45
CA ALA A 54 27.22 9.73 -5.33
C ALA A 54 26.47 8.39 -5.22
N GLU A 55 27.19 7.26 -5.26
CA GLU A 55 26.61 5.91 -5.15
C GLU A 55 25.92 5.70 -3.80
N LYS A 56 26.50 6.22 -2.71
CA LYS A 56 25.85 6.21 -1.39
C LYS A 56 24.55 6.99 -1.36
N ILE A 57 24.51 8.16 -2.00
CA ILE A 57 23.29 8.98 -2.10
C ILE A 57 22.22 8.24 -2.89
N ILE A 58 22.60 7.62 -4.03
CA ILE A 58 21.67 6.84 -4.87
C ILE A 58 21.07 5.70 -4.05
N LEU A 59 21.90 4.90 -3.37
CA LEU A 59 21.43 3.80 -2.53
C LEU A 59 20.48 4.28 -1.42
N GLN A 60 20.79 5.40 -0.76
CA GLN A 60 19.90 5.98 0.26
C GLN A 60 18.57 6.46 -0.31
N LEU A 61 18.56 7.03 -1.51
CA LEU A 61 17.34 7.44 -2.19
C LEU A 61 16.50 6.21 -2.57
N GLU A 62 17.13 5.18 -3.13
CA GLU A 62 16.47 3.91 -3.47
C GLU A 62 15.87 3.22 -2.23
N GLU A 63 16.61 3.19 -1.11
CA GLU A 63 16.11 2.65 0.16
C GLU A 63 14.91 3.44 0.67
N ARG A 64 14.96 4.79 0.61
CA ARG A 64 13.81 5.62 0.98
C ARG A 64 12.61 5.40 0.07
N GLU A 65 12.82 5.22 -1.23
CA GLU A 65 11.74 4.90 -2.16
C GLU A 65 11.13 3.52 -1.89
N ARG A 66 11.95 2.51 -1.62
CA ARG A 66 11.49 1.19 -1.18
C ARG A 66 10.68 1.29 0.11
N GLN A 67 11.16 1.99 1.13
CA GLN A 67 10.43 2.21 2.37
C GLN A 67 9.11 2.95 2.14
N LYS A 68 9.05 3.93 1.22
CA LYS A 68 7.81 4.62 0.85
C LYS A 68 6.82 3.71 0.12
N LEU A 69 7.29 2.73 -0.65
CA LEU A 69 6.46 1.74 -1.35
C LEU A 69 5.96 0.66 -0.38
N GLU A 70 6.84 0.19 0.50
CA GLU A 70 6.55 -0.85 1.49
C GLU A 70 5.79 -0.34 2.71
N ASN A 71 5.56 0.98 2.82
CA ASN A 71 4.86 1.56 3.95
C ASN A 71 3.43 0.98 4.07
N PRO A 72 3.10 0.22 5.14
CA PRO A 72 1.79 -0.40 5.29
C PRO A 72 0.67 0.64 5.40
N TYR A 73 0.97 1.82 5.94
CA TYR A 73 0.02 2.92 6.05
C TYR A 73 -0.41 3.46 4.69
N ARG A 74 0.49 3.49 3.71
CA ARG A 74 0.14 3.90 2.33
C ARG A 74 -0.86 2.94 1.72
N ASN A 75 -0.62 1.63 1.85
CA ASN A 75 -1.54 0.60 1.38
C ASN A 75 -2.92 0.70 2.06
N PHE A 76 -2.95 1.00 3.36
CA PHE A 76 -4.19 1.30 4.07
C PHE A 76 -4.92 2.53 3.49
N LEU A 77 -4.21 3.63 3.26
CA LEU A 77 -4.78 4.84 2.65
C LEU A 77 -5.32 4.58 1.25
N LEU A 78 -4.62 3.79 0.43
CA LEU A 78 -5.06 3.42 -0.91
C LEU A 78 -6.36 2.61 -0.87
N ARG A 79 -6.44 1.60 0.00
CA ARG A 79 -7.67 0.81 0.19
C ARG A 79 -8.82 1.69 0.65
N LYS A 80 -8.57 2.55 1.63
CA LYS A 80 -9.56 3.47 2.19
C LYS A 80 -10.02 4.52 1.17
N ALA A 81 -9.12 5.01 0.33
CA ALA A 81 -9.47 5.94 -0.75
C ALA A 81 -10.37 5.26 -1.80
N LYS A 82 -10.12 4.00 -2.17
CA LYS A 82 -11.01 3.26 -3.06
C LYS A 82 -12.42 3.16 -2.46
N THR A 83 -12.53 2.71 -1.22
CA THR A 83 -13.83 2.46 -0.58
C THR A 83 -14.58 3.72 -0.14
N GLU A 84 -13.90 4.68 0.48
CA GLU A 84 -14.56 5.86 1.05
C GLU A 84 -14.70 7.02 0.06
N PHE A 85 -13.88 7.06 -0.99
CA PHE A 85 -13.92 8.13 -1.99
C PHE A 85 -14.55 7.65 -3.29
N TYR A 86 -13.90 6.71 -3.99
CA TYR A 86 -14.33 6.33 -5.34
C TYR A 86 -15.62 5.50 -5.35
N ASP A 87 -15.75 4.50 -4.48
CA ASP A 87 -16.96 3.69 -4.39
C ASP A 87 -18.15 4.55 -3.92
N PHE A 88 -17.90 5.51 -3.02
CA PHE A 88 -18.92 6.46 -2.58
C PHE A 88 -19.34 7.43 -3.68
N ALA A 89 -18.42 7.80 -4.58
CA ALA A 89 -18.66 8.75 -5.68
C ALA A 89 -19.43 8.15 -6.86
N GLU A 90 -19.54 6.82 -6.99
CA GLU A 90 -20.10 6.19 -8.20
C GLU A 90 -21.56 6.59 -8.49
N ASN A 91 -22.36 6.80 -7.46
CA ASN A 91 -23.79 7.11 -7.59
C ASN A 91 -24.14 8.49 -7.02
N LYS A 92 -23.15 9.41 -6.99
CA LYS A 92 -23.24 10.67 -6.27
C LYS A 92 -22.72 11.82 -7.10
N ALA A 93 -23.33 12.98 -6.93
CA ALA A 93 -22.77 14.21 -7.46
C ALA A 93 -21.51 14.57 -6.68
N MET A 94 -20.47 14.94 -7.41
CA MET A 94 -19.23 15.45 -6.85
C MET A 94 -19.01 16.90 -7.29
N LEU A 95 -18.97 17.79 -6.31
CA LEU A 95 -18.63 19.19 -6.49
C LEU A 95 -17.19 19.42 -6.03
N ILE A 96 -16.45 20.19 -6.83
CA ILE A 96 -15.01 20.40 -6.65
C ILE A 96 -14.80 21.84 -6.27
N TYR A 97 -14.23 22.03 -5.08
CA TYR A 97 -13.98 23.34 -4.52
C TYR A 97 -12.49 23.57 -4.32
N GLN A 98 -12.06 24.78 -4.63
CA GLN A 98 -10.77 25.30 -4.20
C GLN A 98 -10.99 26.08 -2.90
N PRO A 99 -10.44 25.61 -1.76
CA PRO A 99 -10.45 26.36 -0.52
C PRO A 99 -9.37 27.44 -0.53
N PHE A 100 -9.74 28.65 -0.14
CA PHE A 100 -8.82 29.70 0.27
C PHE A 100 -8.57 29.65 1.76
N TYR A 101 -7.62 30.44 2.23
CA TYR A 101 -7.33 30.54 3.65
C TYR A 101 -8.57 31.01 4.43
N CYS A 102 -8.94 30.24 5.44
CA CYS A 102 -10.01 30.56 6.37
C CYS A 102 -9.72 29.91 7.72
N HIS A 103 -10.35 30.44 8.76
CA HIS A 103 -10.17 29.91 10.09
C HIS A 103 -10.99 28.63 10.28
N SER A 104 -10.53 27.73 11.15
CA SER A 104 -11.19 26.44 11.40
C SER A 104 -12.63 26.58 11.89
N TRP A 105 -12.95 27.62 12.67
CA TRP A 105 -14.30 27.86 13.19
C TRP A 105 -15.32 28.25 12.11
N GLU A 106 -14.87 28.79 10.98
CA GLU A 106 -15.74 29.13 9.84
C GLU A 106 -16.20 27.87 9.07
N TRP A 107 -15.42 26.78 9.14
CA TRP A 107 -15.78 25.50 8.52
C TRP A 107 -16.89 24.76 9.26
N GLN A 108 -16.93 24.84 10.59
CA GLN A 108 -17.90 24.12 11.41
C GLN A 108 -19.37 24.36 10.99
N PRO A 109 -19.86 25.60 10.85
CA PRO A 109 -21.24 25.83 10.44
C PRO A 109 -21.52 25.38 9.01
N LEU A 110 -20.51 25.43 8.14
CA LEU A 110 -20.62 24.95 6.75
C LEU A 110 -20.81 23.43 6.72
N TRP A 111 -19.98 22.69 7.45
CA TRP A 111 -20.09 21.23 7.56
C TRP A 111 -21.44 20.80 8.09
N ASN A 112 -21.94 21.45 9.15
CA ASN A 112 -23.24 21.11 9.73
C ASN A 112 -24.36 21.32 8.71
N LYS A 113 -24.38 22.47 8.01
CA LYS A 113 -25.40 22.77 6.99
C LYS A 113 -25.36 21.79 5.82
N LEU A 114 -24.17 21.44 5.35
CA LEU A 114 -24.00 20.48 4.26
C LEU A 114 -24.38 19.05 4.67
N TYR A 115 -24.03 18.66 5.90
CA TYR A 115 -24.40 17.35 6.45
C TYR A 115 -25.92 17.18 6.51
N HIS A 116 -26.65 18.19 7.00
CA HIS A 116 -28.12 18.18 6.97
C HIS A 116 -28.71 18.15 5.56
N ALA A 117 -27.98 18.65 4.55
CA ALA A 117 -28.36 18.55 3.16
C ALA A 117 -27.95 17.21 2.50
N GLY A 118 -27.29 16.30 3.23
CA GLY A 118 -26.82 15.02 2.71
C GLY A 118 -25.49 15.08 1.95
N PHE A 119 -24.73 16.16 2.11
CA PHE A 119 -23.43 16.35 1.47
C PHE A 119 -22.29 16.29 2.48
N CYS A 120 -21.20 15.63 2.10
CA CYS A 120 -20.03 15.45 2.95
C CYS A 120 -18.75 15.77 2.19
N PHE A 121 -17.86 16.54 2.80
CA PHE A 121 -16.51 16.69 2.27
C PHE A 121 -15.72 15.41 2.48
N ARG A 122 -15.11 14.90 1.41
CA ARG A 122 -14.15 13.81 1.46
C ARG A 122 -12.89 14.24 0.75
N GLY A 123 -11.75 13.78 1.25
CA GLY A 123 -10.47 14.15 0.70
C GLY A 123 -9.38 13.22 1.21
N PHE A 124 -8.52 12.83 0.29
CA PHE A 124 -7.28 12.13 0.54
C PHE A 124 -6.15 12.92 -0.14
N PRO A 125 -4.87 12.68 0.21
CA PRO A 125 -3.76 13.24 -0.53
C PRO A 125 -3.87 12.92 -2.02
N VAL A 126 -3.51 13.88 -2.88
CA VAL A 126 -3.65 13.77 -4.34
C VAL A 126 -2.89 12.57 -4.89
N SER A 127 -1.68 12.32 -4.39
CA SER A 127 -0.87 11.13 -4.72
C SER A 127 -1.61 9.81 -4.47
N VAL A 128 -2.27 9.69 -3.32
CA VAL A 128 -3.07 8.51 -2.95
C VAL A 128 -4.29 8.36 -3.85
N LEU A 129 -4.99 9.46 -4.14
CA LEU A 129 -6.16 9.42 -5.03
C LEU A 129 -5.78 9.01 -6.45
N ARG A 130 -4.68 9.52 -7.00
CA ARG A 130 -4.17 9.14 -8.33
C ARG A 130 -3.81 7.66 -8.40
N GLU A 131 -3.09 7.15 -7.41
CA GLU A 131 -2.74 5.74 -7.33
C GLU A 131 -3.96 4.84 -7.17
N ALA A 132 -4.93 5.26 -6.36
CA ALA A 132 -6.18 4.54 -6.17
C ALA A 132 -7.06 4.52 -7.43
N ALA A 133 -7.02 5.57 -8.26
CA ALA A 133 -7.75 5.64 -9.53
C ALA A 133 -7.12 4.82 -10.66
N ARG A 134 -5.85 4.46 -10.55
CA ARG A 134 -5.12 3.73 -11.61
C ARG A 134 -5.81 2.40 -11.92
N GLY A 135 -6.17 2.18 -13.18
CA GLY A 135 -6.87 0.97 -13.62
C GLY A 135 -8.36 0.92 -13.27
N THR A 136 -8.95 2.06 -12.87
CA THR A 136 -10.39 2.21 -12.65
C THR A 136 -11.00 3.19 -13.65
N LYS A 137 -12.33 3.28 -13.71
CA LYS A 137 -13.06 4.27 -14.53
C LYS A 137 -12.72 5.73 -14.19
N TRP A 138 -12.15 5.98 -13.00
CA TRP A 138 -11.78 7.30 -12.51
C TRP A 138 -10.40 7.78 -12.96
N GLN A 139 -9.70 7.01 -13.80
CA GLN A 139 -8.35 7.35 -14.26
C GLN A 139 -8.32 8.68 -15.04
N THR A 140 -9.26 8.91 -15.95
CA THR A 140 -9.39 10.19 -16.69
C THR A 140 -9.62 11.36 -15.73
N PHE A 141 -10.47 11.18 -14.71
CA PHE A 141 -10.67 12.18 -13.67
C PHE A 141 -9.36 12.49 -12.93
N ALA A 142 -8.59 11.46 -12.57
CA ALA A 142 -7.32 11.62 -11.87
C ALA A 142 -6.25 12.35 -12.70
N ASP A 143 -6.20 12.11 -14.01
CA ASP A 143 -5.22 12.73 -14.90
C ASP A 143 -5.52 14.21 -15.17
N HIS A 144 -6.81 14.56 -15.29
CA HIS A 144 -7.22 15.93 -15.64
C HIS A 144 -7.45 16.82 -14.41
N VAL A 145 -8.09 16.32 -13.36
CA VAL A 145 -8.57 17.14 -12.24
C VAL A 145 -7.62 17.12 -11.04
N LEU A 146 -7.03 15.97 -10.75
CA LEU A 146 -6.15 15.81 -9.58
C LEU A 146 -4.74 16.31 -9.92
N ARG A 147 -4.53 17.61 -10.17
CA ARG A 147 -3.20 18.17 -10.48
C ARG A 147 -2.57 18.85 -9.27
N GLU A 148 -1.39 18.37 -8.86
CA GLU A 148 -0.55 19.09 -7.90
C GLU A 148 -0.01 20.38 -8.56
N PRO A 149 0.09 21.51 -7.83
CA PRO A 149 0.03 21.66 -6.37
C PRO A 149 -1.35 22.08 -5.79
N VAL A 150 -2.44 22.04 -6.57
CA VAL A 150 -3.72 22.60 -6.13
C VAL A 150 -4.43 21.67 -5.15
N VAL A 151 -4.67 22.16 -3.92
CA VAL A 151 -5.35 21.40 -2.87
C VAL A 151 -6.85 21.56 -2.99
N ASN A 152 -7.49 20.70 -3.77
CA ASN A 152 -8.94 20.69 -3.94
C ASN A 152 -9.66 19.95 -2.80
N LYS A 153 -10.90 20.37 -2.52
CA LYS A 153 -11.85 19.69 -1.65
C LYS A 153 -12.99 19.15 -2.49
N TYR A 154 -13.40 17.92 -2.21
CA TYR A 154 -14.46 17.25 -2.94
C TYR A 154 -15.67 17.09 -2.04
N LEU A 155 -16.79 17.65 -2.48
CA LEU A 155 -18.07 17.54 -1.80
C LEU A 155 -18.90 16.49 -2.52
N LEU A 156 -19.20 15.39 -1.84
CA LEU A 156 -19.96 14.27 -2.37
C LEU A 156 -21.36 14.24 -1.73
N GLY A 157 -22.40 14.05 -2.54
CA GLY A 157 -23.79 13.95 -2.04
C GLY A 157 -24.77 13.42 -3.08
N SER A 158 -26.08 13.60 -2.84
CA SER A 158 -27.11 13.10 -3.77
C SER A 158 -26.97 13.70 -5.17
N SER A 159 -27.28 12.91 -6.20
CA SER A 159 -27.39 13.37 -7.60
C SER A 159 -28.67 14.17 -7.89
N ASP A 160 -29.57 14.30 -6.90
CA ASP A 160 -30.79 15.09 -7.06
C ASP A 160 -30.47 16.57 -7.33
N PRO A 161 -31.03 17.19 -8.39
CA PRO A 161 -30.72 18.56 -8.76
C PRO A 161 -31.17 19.56 -7.68
N ALA A 162 -32.28 19.28 -6.99
CA ALA A 162 -32.77 20.12 -5.89
C ALA A 162 -31.83 20.09 -4.67
N ALA A 163 -31.21 18.94 -4.37
CA ALA A 163 -30.24 18.81 -3.30
C ALA A 163 -28.94 19.54 -3.65
N CYS A 164 -28.47 19.39 -4.89
CA CYS A 164 -27.32 20.13 -5.41
C CYS A 164 -27.53 21.65 -5.36
N ALA A 165 -28.71 22.14 -5.75
CA ALA A 165 -29.03 23.56 -5.68
C ALA A 165 -28.96 24.12 -4.24
N LYS A 166 -29.40 23.34 -3.25
CA LYS A 166 -29.26 23.71 -1.82
C LYS A 166 -27.79 23.75 -1.40
N ALA A 167 -26.99 22.76 -1.78
CA ALA A 167 -25.56 22.75 -1.48
C ALA A 167 -24.82 23.93 -2.12
N LEU A 168 -25.13 24.23 -3.38
CA LEU A 168 -24.61 25.40 -4.10
C LEU A 168 -25.02 26.70 -3.40
N ALA A 169 -26.28 26.86 -2.99
CA ALA A 169 -26.72 28.05 -2.27
C ALA A 169 -26.02 28.23 -0.91
N ILE A 170 -25.68 27.13 -0.21
CA ILE A 170 -24.91 27.17 1.03
C ILE A 170 -23.47 27.61 0.77
N THR A 171 -22.82 27.01 -0.23
CA THR A 171 -21.41 27.29 -0.57
C THR A 171 -21.21 28.65 -1.25
N ALA A 172 -22.18 29.14 -2.01
CA ALA A 172 -22.13 30.46 -2.63
C ALA A 172 -22.09 31.61 -1.60
N ARG A 173 -22.54 31.36 -0.37
CA ARG A 173 -22.47 32.34 0.73
C ARG A 173 -21.09 32.43 1.37
N THR A 174 -20.22 31.45 1.16
CA THR A 174 -18.89 31.43 1.78
C THR A 174 -17.88 32.13 0.90
N ARG A 175 -17.06 33.01 1.50
CA ARG A 175 -16.05 33.80 0.78
C ARG A 175 -14.76 33.02 0.49
N PHE A 176 -14.54 31.90 1.17
CA PHE A 176 -13.30 31.13 1.12
C PHE A 176 -13.40 29.86 0.27
N LEU A 177 -14.51 29.61 -0.41
CA LEU A 177 -14.66 28.46 -1.31
C LEU A 177 -15.05 28.94 -2.69
N THR A 178 -14.29 28.50 -3.69
CA THR A 178 -14.64 28.71 -5.09
C THR A 178 -14.93 27.39 -5.74
N LEU A 179 -16.10 27.31 -6.38
CA LEU A 179 -16.49 26.15 -7.18
C LEU A 179 -15.68 26.14 -8.47
N LEU A 180 -14.90 25.09 -8.68
CA LEU A 180 -14.17 24.88 -9.93
C LEU A 180 -15.03 24.15 -10.97
N GLY A 181 -15.93 23.31 -10.50
CA GLY A 181 -16.83 22.51 -11.33
C GLY A 181 -17.37 21.31 -10.57
N GLY A 182 -17.99 20.39 -11.28
CA GLY A 182 -18.48 19.15 -10.71
C GLY A 182 -19.00 18.20 -11.79
N PHE A 183 -19.25 16.97 -11.38
CA PHE A 183 -20.00 15.98 -12.16
C PHE A 183 -21.19 15.51 -11.35
N ALA A 184 -22.27 15.17 -12.04
CA ALA A 184 -23.51 14.64 -11.49
C ALA A 184 -23.94 13.41 -12.28
#